data_AF-A0A849VL93-F1
#
_entry.id   AF-A0A849VL93-F1
#
_cell.length_a   1.000
_cell.length_b   1.000
_cell.length_c   1.000
_cell.angle_alpha   90.00
_cell.angle_beta   90.00
_cell.angle_gamma   90.00
#
_symmetry.space_group_name_H-M   'P 1'
#
loop_
_entity.id
_entity.type
_entity.pdbx_description
1 polymer ?
#
loop_
_entity_poly.entity_id
_entity_poly.type
_entity_poly.pdbx_seq_one_letter_code
_entity_poly.pdbx_strand_id
1 'polypeptide(L)'
;MSIYEREKALKRPGTKVERMREKNERINGGFYQFPNHVSQSHAFRSLSGHATKVLMRVVLEHTYCFRKKNGSLLVTHRDFRDEWINPNKIAEAIEELAFKGLLRVSKGNGHGVKLPNIFTITFFPTEDGLSATNDYQKCDVERVLAWQTLVSQRRKNAKSRKIHSHDGVSVKSEHSHDGVSVEKNGQIQKAQKSGHFSKIHSHTVVSTINNMVGTSAVGSNGLLQGVHTPFPCLRKNLAKKRKLRGQP
;
A
#
# COMPACT_ATOMS: atom_id res chain seq x y z
N MET A 1 -17.48 -16.52 41.89
CA MET A 1 -16.34 -16.27 40.98
C MET A 1 -16.87 -15.61 39.72
N SER A 2 -16.44 -14.38 39.42
CA SER A 2 -16.91 -13.67 38.22
C SER A 2 -16.33 -14.30 36.94
N ILE A 3 -17.00 -14.12 35.80
CA ILE A 3 -16.49 -14.59 34.49
C ILE A 3 -15.06 -14.06 34.24
N TYR A 4 -14.78 -12.85 34.72
CA TYR A 4 -13.47 -12.21 34.68
C TYR A 4 -12.40 -12.95 35.50
N GLU A 5 -12.74 -13.44 36.68
CA GLU A 5 -11.82 -14.23 37.53
C GLU A 5 -11.51 -15.60 36.92
N ARG A 6 -12.51 -16.22 36.29
CA ARG A 6 -12.38 -17.51 35.59
C ARG A 6 -11.45 -17.41 34.37
N GLU A 7 -11.59 -16.36 33.57
CA GLU A 7 -10.70 -16.07 32.43
C GLU A 7 -9.27 -15.72 32.86
N LYS A 8 -9.11 -15.05 34.01
CA LYS A 8 -7.79 -14.71 34.56
C LYS A 8 -7.08 -15.94 35.12
N ALA A 9 -7.81 -16.88 35.73
CA ALA A 9 -7.29 -18.14 36.23
C ALA A 9 -6.89 -19.12 35.11
N LEU A 10 -7.54 -19.05 33.93
CA LEU A 10 -7.22 -19.88 32.76
C LEU A 10 -5.96 -19.42 32.01
N LYS A 11 -5.52 -18.16 32.17
CA LYS A 11 -4.24 -17.68 31.62
C LYS A 11 -3.10 -18.21 32.48
N ARG A 12 -2.63 -19.42 32.16
CA ARG A 12 -1.36 -19.93 32.70
C ARG A 12 -0.28 -18.86 32.52
N PRO A 13 0.52 -18.54 33.55
CA PRO A 13 1.63 -17.61 33.38
C PRO A 13 2.53 -18.18 32.30
N GLY A 14 2.68 -17.43 31.20
CA GLY A 14 3.51 -17.87 30.08
C GLY A 14 4.88 -18.31 30.56
N THR A 15 5.44 -19.31 29.88
CA THR A 15 6.77 -19.83 30.19
C THR A 15 7.78 -18.69 30.29
N LYS A 16 8.88 -18.87 31.03
CA LYS A 16 9.93 -17.83 31.14
C LYS A 16 10.39 -17.34 29.76
N VAL A 17 10.40 -18.25 28.78
CA VAL A 17 10.70 -17.98 27.36
C VAL A 17 9.64 -17.09 26.71
N GLU A 18 8.34 -17.39 26.88
CA GLU A 18 7.26 -16.55 26.36
C GLU A 18 7.26 -15.15 26.97
N ARG A 19 7.51 -15.03 28.28
CA ARG A 19 7.63 -13.73 28.95
C ARG A 19 8.86 -12.95 28.48
N MET A 20 9.98 -13.63 28.24
CA MET A 20 11.18 -13.01 27.65
C MET A 20 10.94 -12.59 26.20
N ARG A 21 10.24 -13.40 25.40
CA ARG A 21 9.89 -13.07 24.01
C ARG A 21 8.96 -11.85 23.96
N GLU A 22 7.92 -11.82 24.79
CA GLU A 22 7.03 -10.66 24.91
C GLU A 22 7.78 -9.40 25.38
N LYS A 23 8.75 -9.55 26.29
CA LYS A 23 9.59 -8.43 26.76
C LYS A 23 10.57 -7.95 25.69
N ASN A 24 11.22 -8.84 24.95
CA ASN A 24 12.16 -8.49 23.88
C ASN A 24 11.45 -7.86 22.67
N GLU A 25 10.25 -8.37 22.31
CA GLU A 25 9.39 -7.76 21.29
C GLU A 25 8.90 -6.36 21.71
N ARG A 26 8.84 -6.06 23.02
CA ARG A 26 8.50 -4.73 23.55
C ARG A 26 9.66 -3.74 23.56
N ILE A 27 10.90 -4.19 23.79
CA ILE A 27 12.05 -3.30 24.03
C ILE A 27 12.77 -2.94 22.72
N ASN A 28 12.89 -3.89 21.78
CA ASN A 28 13.71 -3.72 20.57
C ASN A 28 12.91 -3.62 19.26
N GLY A 29 11.60 -3.38 19.32
CA GLY A 29 10.74 -3.31 18.12
C GLY A 29 10.49 -4.66 17.42
N GLY A 30 11.21 -5.71 17.80
CA GLY A 30 11.11 -7.04 17.21
C GLY A 30 11.68 -7.10 15.79
N PHE A 31 12.21 -8.26 15.40
CA PHE A 31 12.58 -8.50 14.02
C PHE A 31 11.35 -8.90 13.20
N TYR A 32 11.26 -8.37 11.99
CA TYR A 32 10.32 -8.85 10.99
C TYR A 32 11.01 -9.85 10.06
N GLN A 33 10.47 -11.07 9.99
CA GLN A 33 10.99 -12.10 9.12
C GLN A 33 10.19 -12.12 7.83
N PHE A 34 10.83 -11.81 6.71
CA PHE A 34 10.24 -12.01 5.39
C PHE A 34 10.40 -13.47 4.97
N PRO A 35 9.33 -14.14 4.50
CA PRO A 35 9.48 -15.47 3.91
C PRO A 35 10.33 -15.41 2.64
N ASN A 36 11.29 -16.33 2.51
CA ASN A 36 12.22 -16.37 1.37
C ASN A 36 11.49 -16.39 0.01
N HIS A 37 10.40 -17.15 -0.08
CA HIS A 37 9.60 -17.27 -1.30
C HIS A 37 8.94 -15.95 -1.71
N VAL A 38 8.62 -15.06 -0.76
CA VAL A 38 8.07 -13.73 -1.07
C VAL A 38 9.17 -12.86 -1.65
N SER A 39 10.33 -12.82 -0.99
CA SER A 39 11.48 -12.01 -1.41
C SER A 39 12.01 -12.40 -2.79
N GLN A 40 11.92 -13.68 -3.15
CA GLN A 40 12.35 -14.20 -4.45
C GLN A 40 11.31 -14.00 -5.58
N SER A 41 10.05 -13.70 -5.23
CA SER A 41 8.96 -13.56 -6.21
C SER A 41 9.14 -12.38 -7.17
N HIS A 42 8.57 -12.49 -8.37
CA HIS A 42 8.55 -11.39 -9.35
C HIS A 42 7.77 -10.18 -8.85
N ALA A 43 6.69 -10.41 -8.07
CA ALA A 43 5.92 -9.35 -7.42
C ALA A 43 6.81 -8.45 -6.56
N PHE A 44 7.59 -9.04 -5.67
CA PHE A 44 8.42 -8.30 -4.71
C PHE A 44 9.63 -7.63 -5.39
N ARG A 45 10.34 -8.37 -6.24
CA ARG A 45 11.56 -7.88 -6.92
C ARG A 45 11.31 -6.71 -7.87
N SER A 46 10.10 -6.62 -8.43
CA SER A 46 9.74 -5.57 -9.38
C SER A 46 9.14 -4.31 -8.74
N LEU A 47 9.03 -4.24 -7.41
CA LEU A 47 8.39 -3.12 -6.73
C LEU A 47 9.10 -1.80 -6.97
N SER A 48 8.32 -0.74 -7.19
CA SER A 48 8.85 0.62 -7.13
C SER A 48 9.31 0.99 -5.72
N GLY A 49 10.26 1.92 -5.60
CA GLY A 49 10.77 2.36 -4.29
C GLY A 49 9.68 2.91 -3.37
N HIS A 50 8.65 3.58 -3.93
CA HIS A 50 7.50 4.04 -3.13
C HIS A 50 6.61 2.89 -2.67
N ALA A 51 6.34 1.90 -3.53
CA ALA A 51 5.60 0.71 -3.15
C ALA A 51 6.31 -0.09 -2.05
N THR A 52 7.63 -0.24 -2.12
CA THR A 52 8.42 -0.87 -1.05
C THR A 52 8.27 -0.13 0.27
N LYS A 53 8.36 1.21 0.27
CA LYS A 53 8.15 2.02 1.49
C LYS A 53 6.75 1.85 2.07
N VAL A 54 5.71 1.88 1.22
CA VAL A 54 4.32 1.63 1.64
C VAL A 54 4.19 0.23 2.26
N LEU A 55 4.77 -0.80 1.63
CA LEU A 55 4.75 -2.17 2.15
C LEU A 55 5.43 -2.24 3.53
N MET A 56 6.63 -1.66 3.67
CA MET A 56 7.35 -1.63 4.95
C MET A 56 6.54 -0.94 6.03
N ARG A 57 5.86 0.16 5.70
CA ARG A 57 4.99 0.87 6.65
C ARG A 57 3.84 -0.01 7.16
N VAL A 58 3.18 -0.76 6.28
CA VAL A 58 2.11 -1.70 6.65
C VAL A 58 2.65 -2.87 7.48
N VAL A 59 3.79 -3.42 7.09
CA VAL A 59 4.52 -4.47 7.82
C VAL A 59 4.89 -4.03 9.25
N LEU A 60 5.27 -2.78 9.39
CA LEU A 60 5.64 -2.19 10.66
C LEU A 60 4.40 -2.02 11.56
N GLU A 61 3.26 -1.56 11.05
CA GLU A 61 1.99 -1.59 11.81
C GLU A 61 1.62 -3.02 12.22
N HIS A 62 1.75 -4.00 11.32
CA HIS A 62 1.52 -5.41 11.63
C HIS A 62 2.41 -5.91 12.77
N THR A 63 3.68 -5.50 12.79
CA THR A 63 4.64 -5.83 13.85
C THR A 63 4.25 -5.18 15.18
N TYR A 64 3.82 -3.91 15.16
CA TYR A 64 3.30 -3.22 16.35
C TYR A 64 2.02 -3.85 16.92
N CYS A 65 1.21 -4.51 16.08
CA CYS A 65 0.06 -5.31 16.52
C CYS A 65 0.45 -6.76 16.90
N PHE A 66 1.72 -7.05 17.16
CA PHE A 66 2.26 -8.39 17.48
C PHE A 66 1.95 -9.45 16.43
N ARG A 67 1.78 -9.05 15.17
CA ARG A 67 1.43 -9.92 14.04
C ARG A 67 0.08 -10.66 14.17
N LYS A 68 -0.83 -10.14 15.01
CA LYS A 68 -2.15 -10.77 15.26
C LYS A 68 -3.30 -10.16 14.46
N LYS A 69 -3.15 -8.92 13.99
CA LYS A 69 -4.23 -8.13 13.38
C LYS A 69 -4.13 -8.03 11.86
N ASN A 70 -3.51 -9.03 11.23
CA ASN A 70 -3.47 -9.06 9.77
C ASN A 70 -4.91 -9.14 9.22
N GLY A 71 -5.25 -8.30 8.24
CA GLY A 71 -6.62 -8.15 7.76
C GLY A 71 -7.39 -6.98 8.38
N SER A 72 -6.89 -6.45 9.50
CA SER A 72 -7.46 -5.30 10.21
C SER A 72 -6.41 -4.18 10.40
N LEU A 73 -5.39 -4.13 9.51
CA LEU A 73 -4.30 -3.16 9.62
C LEU A 73 -4.77 -1.80 9.14
N LEU A 74 -4.84 -0.85 10.07
CA LEU A 74 -5.27 0.51 9.80
C LEU A 74 -4.04 1.38 9.62
N VAL A 75 -3.82 1.87 8.41
CA VAL A 75 -2.75 2.84 8.11
C VAL A 75 -3.37 4.03 7.41
N THR A 76 -3.17 5.22 7.99
CA THR A 76 -3.74 6.45 7.44
C THR A 76 -2.82 7.03 6.36
N HIS A 77 -3.38 7.90 5.53
CA HIS A 77 -2.58 8.65 4.54
C HIS A 77 -1.49 9.52 5.21
N ARG A 78 -1.75 10.01 6.43
CA ARG A 78 -0.77 10.76 7.22
C ARG A 78 0.40 9.88 7.63
N ASP A 79 0.14 8.65 8.08
CA ASP A 79 1.20 7.72 8.50
C ASP A 79 2.18 7.42 7.35
N PHE A 80 1.70 7.35 6.10
CA PHE A 80 2.56 7.23 4.93
C PHE A 80 3.37 8.49 4.63
N ARG A 81 2.77 9.68 4.82
CA ARG A 81 3.46 10.96 4.64
C ARG A 81 4.60 11.11 5.65
N ASP A 82 4.34 10.73 6.90
CA ASP A 82 5.32 10.78 7.99
C ASP A 82 6.51 9.83 7.70
N GLU A 83 6.30 8.76 6.93
CA GLU A 83 7.31 7.80 6.46
C GLU A 83 8.06 8.24 5.18
N TRP A 84 8.16 9.55 4.94
CA TRP A 84 8.85 10.17 3.80
C TRP A 84 8.37 9.70 2.41
N ILE A 85 7.09 9.35 2.29
CA ILE A 85 6.47 9.03 1.00
C ILE A 85 5.81 10.29 0.45
N ASN A 86 6.09 10.62 -0.82
CA ASN A 86 5.44 11.73 -1.48
C ASN A 86 3.92 11.47 -1.55
N PRO A 87 3.07 12.39 -1.06
CA PRO A 87 1.62 12.17 -0.99
C PRO A 87 1.00 11.84 -2.36
N ASN A 88 1.54 12.44 -3.43
CA ASN A 88 1.05 12.22 -4.79
C ASN A 88 1.37 10.82 -5.32
N LYS A 89 2.25 10.08 -4.64
CA LYS A 89 2.69 8.73 -5.02
C LYS A 89 2.09 7.62 -4.17
N ILE A 90 1.44 7.96 -3.05
CA ILE A 90 0.86 6.96 -2.13
C ILE A 90 -0.21 6.14 -2.85
N ALA A 91 -1.12 6.77 -3.59
CA ALA A 91 -2.18 6.06 -4.31
C ALA A 91 -1.62 5.09 -5.37
N GLU A 92 -0.70 5.57 -6.22
CA GLU A 92 -0.02 4.74 -7.24
C GLU A 92 0.72 3.55 -6.59
N ALA A 93 1.39 3.77 -5.46
CA ALA A 93 2.11 2.74 -4.72
C ALA A 93 1.20 1.70 -4.08
N ILE A 94 0.06 2.11 -3.51
CA ILE A 94 -0.94 1.18 -2.96
C ILE A 94 -1.57 0.34 -4.08
N GLU A 95 -1.93 0.97 -5.20
CA GLU A 95 -2.45 0.26 -6.37
C GLU A 95 -1.44 -0.75 -6.92
N GLU A 96 -0.15 -0.41 -6.96
CA GLU A 96 0.91 -1.34 -7.37
C GLU A 96 0.96 -2.59 -6.49
N LEU A 97 0.95 -2.40 -5.16
CA LEU A 97 1.00 -3.51 -4.20
C LEU A 97 -0.24 -4.41 -4.30
N ALA A 98 -1.41 -3.81 -4.51
CA ALA A 98 -2.65 -4.54 -4.72
C ALA A 98 -2.64 -5.30 -6.04
N PHE A 99 -2.19 -4.67 -7.12
CA PHE A 99 -2.11 -5.26 -8.45
C PHE A 99 -1.18 -6.48 -8.49
N LYS A 100 -0.04 -6.38 -7.79
CA LYS A 100 0.96 -7.44 -7.66
C LYS A 100 0.62 -8.48 -6.58
N GLY A 101 -0.48 -8.32 -5.85
CA GLY A 101 -0.98 -9.30 -4.89
C GLY A 101 -0.19 -9.41 -3.59
N LEU A 102 0.64 -8.41 -3.25
CA LEU A 102 1.35 -8.38 -1.96
C LEU A 102 0.48 -7.83 -0.82
N LEU A 103 -0.46 -6.96 -1.15
CA LEU A 103 -1.46 -6.44 -0.23
C LEU A 103 -2.87 -6.61 -0.80
N ARG A 104 -3.86 -6.84 0.07
CA ARG A 104 -5.25 -6.52 -0.23
C ARG A 104 -5.62 -5.23 0.47
N VAL A 105 -6.41 -4.42 -0.21
CA VAL A 105 -6.86 -3.10 0.27
C VAL A 105 -8.37 -3.10 0.33
N SER A 106 -8.92 -2.94 1.52
CA SER A 106 -10.33 -2.68 1.71
C SER A 106 -10.52 -1.21 2.06
N LYS A 107 -11.43 -0.53 1.34
CA LYS A 107 -11.77 0.85 1.67
C LYS A 107 -12.62 0.83 2.94
N GLY A 108 -12.26 1.65 3.92
CA GLY A 108 -13.12 1.84 5.08
C GLY A 108 -14.46 2.44 4.63
N ASN A 109 -15.56 1.75 4.92
CA ASN A 109 -16.90 2.25 4.63
C ASN A 109 -17.43 3.03 5.85
N GLY A 110 -17.77 4.29 5.65
CA GLY A 110 -18.39 5.14 6.67
C GLY A 110 -19.57 5.89 6.07
N HIS A 111 -20.65 6.06 6.84
CA HIS A 111 -21.85 6.81 6.45
C HIS A 111 -21.52 8.30 6.20
N GLY A 112 -20.99 8.61 5.02
CA GLY A 112 -20.56 9.96 4.62
C GLY A 112 -19.17 10.38 5.09
N VAL A 113 -18.45 9.55 5.86
CA VAL A 113 -17.10 9.85 6.35
C VAL A 113 -16.07 8.96 5.67
N LYS A 114 -15.01 9.57 5.11
CA LYS A 114 -13.86 8.86 4.54
C LYS A 114 -13.05 8.19 5.65
N LEU A 115 -13.28 6.91 5.88
CA LEU A 115 -12.47 6.12 6.79
C LEU A 115 -11.14 5.71 6.14
N PRO A 116 -10.08 5.49 6.94
CA PRO A 116 -8.81 5.00 6.43
C PRO A 116 -8.95 3.62 5.79
N ASN A 117 -8.00 3.30 4.91
CA ASN A 117 -7.94 1.99 4.28
C ASN A 117 -7.52 0.92 5.30
N ILE A 118 -8.09 -0.26 5.14
CA ILE A 118 -7.73 -1.47 5.87
C ILE A 118 -6.87 -2.33 4.95
N PHE A 119 -5.72 -2.76 5.45
CA PHE A 119 -4.75 -3.54 4.69
C PHE A 119 -4.65 -4.99 5.21
N THR A 120 -4.46 -5.91 4.28
CA THR A 120 -4.15 -7.32 4.55
C THR A 120 -2.87 -7.68 3.83
N ILE A 121 -1.90 -8.23 4.56
CA ILE A 121 -0.68 -8.79 4.00
C ILE A 121 -0.99 -10.21 3.52
N THR A 122 -0.82 -10.48 2.23
CA THR A 122 -1.36 -11.72 1.61
C THR A 122 -0.56 -12.98 1.93
N PHE A 123 0.70 -12.82 2.35
CA PHE A 123 1.62 -13.91 2.69
C PHE A 123 1.66 -14.26 4.19
N PHE A 124 0.81 -13.64 5.00
CA PHE A 124 0.59 -14.00 6.39
C PHE A 124 -0.86 -14.46 6.60
N PRO A 125 -1.13 -15.34 7.59
CA PRO A 125 -2.49 -15.67 7.97
C PRO A 125 -3.22 -14.44 8.51
N THR A 126 -4.54 -14.41 8.35
CA THR A 126 -5.42 -13.33 8.82
C THR A 126 -5.74 -13.51 10.31
N GLU A 127 -6.17 -12.44 10.99
CA GLU A 127 -6.64 -12.48 12.39
C GLU A 127 -7.72 -13.55 12.64
N ASP A 128 -8.57 -13.80 11.65
CA ASP A 128 -9.64 -14.82 11.69
C ASP A 128 -9.13 -16.27 11.63
N GLY A 129 -7.82 -16.49 11.59
CA GLY A 129 -7.20 -17.81 11.47
C GLY A 129 -7.19 -18.38 10.05
N LEU A 130 -7.60 -17.59 9.05
CA LEU A 130 -7.51 -17.98 7.64
C LEU A 130 -6.05 -18.07 7.19
N SER A 131 -5.74 -19.12 6.42
CA SER A 131 -4.42 -19.32 5.81
C SER A 131 -4.02 -18.16 4.90
N ALA A 132 -2.71 -17.96 4.75
CA ALA A 132 -2.17 -16.96 3.84
C ALA A 132 -2.65 -17.21 2.39
N THR A 133 -3.27 -16.19 1.80
CA THR A 133 -3.80 -16.26 0.42
C THR A 133 -2.72 -16.35 -0.67
N ASN A 134 -1.52 -15.85 -0.38
CA ASN A 134 -0.37 -15.88 -1.30
C ASN A 134 -0.64 -15.34 -2.71
N ASP A 135 -1.48 -14.30 -2.84
CA ASP A 135 -1.88 -13.76 -4.15
C ASP A 135 -0.71 -13.27 -5.02
N TYR A 136 0.43 -12.93 -4.39
CA TYR A 136 1.65 -12.53 -5.09
C TYR A 136 2.22 -13.61 -6.01
N GLN A 137 1.89 -14.89 -5.77
CA GLN A 137 2.31 -16.01 -6.63
C GLN A 137 1.66 -15.95 -8.01
N LYS A 138 0.50 -15.29 -8.14
CA LYS A 138 -0.19 -15.07 -9.41
C LYS A 138 0.47 -13.95 -10.24
N CYS A 139 1.49 -13.28 -9.72
CA CYS A 139 2.22 -12.25 -10.42
C CYS A 139 3.46 -12.84 -11.10
N ASP A 140 3.31 -13.10 -12.38
CA ASP A 140 4.38 -13.48 -13.29
C ASP A 140 5.02 -12.25 -13.95
N VAL A 141 5.98 -12.50 -14.85
CA VAL A 141 6.69 -11.45 -15.59
C VAL A 141 5.75 -10.66 -16.47
N GLU A 142 4.77 -11.31 -17.12
CA GLU A 142 3.79 -10.65 -17.98
C GLU A 142 2.95 -9.64 -17.20
N ARG A 143 2.45 -10.02 -16.02
CA ARG A 143 1.70 -9.13 -15.14
C ARG A 143 2.57 -7.95 -14.68
N VAL A 144 3.85 -8.17 -14.38
CA VAL A 144 4.78 -7.07 -14.03
C VAL A 144 4.91 -6.08 -15.19
N LEU A 145 5.09 -6.56 -16.42
CA LEU A 145 5.20 -5.71 -17.62
C LEU A 145 3.88 -4.98 -17.91
N ALA A 146 2.74 -5.63 -17.69
CA ALA A 146 1.42 -5.01 -17.82
C ALA A 146 1.26 -3.81 -16.88
N TRP A 147 1.73 -3.91 -15.62
CA TRP A 147 1.73 -2.79 -14.68
C TRP A 147 2.58 -1.62 -15.19
N GLN A 148 3.79 -1.90 -15.68
CA GLN A 148 4.71 -0.86 -16.18
C GLN A 148 4.11 -0.12 -17.38
N THR A 149 3.51 -0.87 -18.32
CA THR A 149 2.81 -0.31 -19.48
C THR A 149 1.64 0.57 -19.06
N LEU A 150 0.81 0.09 -18.13
CA LEU A 150 -0.33 0.84 -17.60
C LEU A 150 0.09 2.16 -16.97
N VAL A 151 1.12 2.15 -16.11
CA VAL A 151 1.63 3.36 -15.46
C VAL A 151 2.23 4.32 -16.49
N SER A 152 2.95 3.82 -17.49
CA SER A 152 3.49 4.62 -18.59
C SER A 152 2.39 5.31 -19.40
N GLN A 153 1.34 4.56 -19.78
CA GLN A 153 0.17 5.09 -20.48
C GLN A 153 -0.56 6.16 -19.65
N ARG A 154 -0.80 5.92 -18.35
CA ARG A 154 -1.41 6.91 -17.45
C ARG A 154 -0.62 8.21 -17.41
N ARG A 155 0.72 8.13 -17.36
CA ARG A 155 1.59 9.31 -17.38
C ARG A 155 1.52 10.07 -18.71
N LYS A 156 1.47 9.37 -19.85
CA LYS A 156 1.27 9.99 -21.17
C LYS A 156 -0.08 10.70 -21.26
N ASN A 157 -1.15 10.04 -20.83
CA ASN A 157 -2.50 10.59 -20.83
C ASN A 157 -2.64 11.81 -19.90
N ALA A 158 -1.99 11.79 -18.74
CA ALA A 158 -1.98 12.95 -17.83
C ALA A 158 -1.25 14.15 -18.45
N LYS A 159 -0.15 13.92 -19.19
CA LYS A 159 0.57 14.98 -19.91
C LYS A 159 -0.27 15.57 -21.04
N SER A 160 -0.92 14.74 -21.86
CA SER A 160 -1.74 15.22 -22.98
C SER A 160 -2.93 16.06 -22.51
N ARG A 161 -3.58 15.65 -21.41
CA ARG A 161 -4.65 16.45 -20.77
C ARG A 161 -4.17 17.83 -20.32
N LYS A 162 -2.96 17.92 -19.78
CA LYS A 162 -2.38 19.20 -19.32
C LYS A 162 -2.06 20.14 -20.48
N ILE A 163 -1.57 19.60 -21.60
CA ILE A 163 -1.32 20.37 -22.83
C ILE A 163 -2.64 20.94 -23.34
N HIS A 164 -3.65 20.10 -23.52
CA HIS A 164 -4.96 20.54 -24.04
C HIS A 164 -5.66 21.58 -23.14
N SER A 165 -5.47 21.51 -21.81
CA SER A 165 -6.02 22.51 -20.89
C SER A 165 -5.32 23.88 -20.97
N HIS A 166 -4.08 23.95 -21.44
CA HIS A 166 -3.34 25.20 -21.58
C HIS A 166 -3.67 25.91 -22.91
N ASP A 167 -4.10 25.16 -23.93
CA ASP A 167 -4.35 25.68 -25.28
C ASP A 167 -5.75 26.30 -25.49
N GLY A 168 -6.55 26.44 -24.43
CA GLY A 168 -7.61 27.47 -24.35
C GLY A 168 -8.63 27.56 -25.49
N VAL A 169 -8.97 26.48 -26.19
CA VAL A 169 -10.11 26.51 -27.13
C VAL A 169 -11.40 26.38 -26.33
N SER A 170 -11.97 27.52 -25.97
CA SER A 170 -13.32 27.64 -25.42
C SER A 170 -14.33 27.23 -26.50
N VAL A 171 -14.64 25.93 -26.59
CA VAL A 171 -15.80 25.48 -27.35
C VAL A 171 -17.03 25.77 -26.49
N LYS A 172 -17.68 26.91 -26.75
CA LYS A 172 -19.06 27.15 -26.31
C LYS A 172 -19.91 26.01 -26.86
N SER A 173 -20.40 25.14 -25.98
CA SER A 173 -21.40 24.14 -26.34
C SER A 173 -22.73 24.85 -26.49
N GLU A 174 -23.11 25.14 -27.73
CA GLU A 174 -24.48 25.55 -28.03
C GLU A 174 -25.41 24.37 -27.77
N HIS A 175 -26.36 24.61 -26.86
CA HIS A 175 -27.43 23.70 -26.50
C HIS A 175 -28.50 23.83 -27.60
N SER A 176 -28.41 23.04 -28.66
CA SER A 176 -29.53 22.86 -29.59
C SER A 176 -30.39 21.69 -29.14
N HIS A 177 -31.57 22.04 -28.62
CA HIS A 177 -32.71 21.15 -28.58
C HIS A 177 -33.10 20.85 -30.02
N ASP A 178 -33.00 19.60 -30.46
CA ASP A 178 -33.87 19.03 -31.50
C ASP A 178 -33.93 17.51 -31.32
N GLY A 179 -35.12 17.04 -30.98
CA GLY A 179 -35.41 15.62 -30.87
C GLY A 179 -35.83 15.06 -32.23
N VAL A 180 -35.27 13.91 -32.61
CA VAL A 180 -35.92 12.93 -33.49
C VAL A 180 -35.46 11.54 -33.08
N SER A 181 -36.39 10.70 -32.66
CA SER A 181 -36.23 9.25 -32.52
C SER A 181 -36.51 8.57 -33.85
N VAL A 182 -35.64 7.69 -34.35
CA VAL A 182 -36.01 6.54 -35.20
C VAL A 182 -34.97 5.41 -35.05
N GLU A 183 -35.47 4.21 -34.72
CA GLU A 183 -34.78 2.92 -34.70
C GLU A 183 -34.42 2.41 -36.11
N LYS A 184 -33.30 1.69 -36.28
CA LYS A 184 -33.27 0.25 -36.67
C LYS A 184 -31.88 -0.22 -37.15
N ASN A 185 -31.49 -1.35 -36.57
CA ASN A 185 -30.85 -2.53 -37.17
C ASN A 185 -29.54 -2.41 -37.98
N GLY A 186 -28.47 -2.94 -37.35
CA GLY A 186 -27.82 -4.16 -37.84
C GLY A 186 -26.88 -4.04 -39.05
N GLN A 187 -25.56 -4.12 -38.79
CA GLN A 187 -24.69 -5.16 -39.36
C GLN A 187 -23.26 -5.01 -38.83
N ILE A 188 -22.77 -6.07 -38.20
CA ILE A 188 -21.37 -6.26 -37.83
C ILE A 188 -20.62 -6.60 -39.12
N GLN A 189 -19.82 -5.67 -39.63
CA GLN A 189 -18.82 -5.98 -40.64
C GLN A 189 -17.45 -6.15 -39.99
N LYS A 190 -16.91 -7.38 -40.14
CA LYS A 190 -15.56 -7.77 -39.78
C LYS A 190 -14.57 -7.02 -40.68
N ALA A 191 -13.83 -6.07 -40.13
CA ALA A 191 -12.68 -5.47 -40.80
C ALA A 191 -11.41 -6.24 -40.40
N GLN A 192 -10.95 -7.11 -41.31
CA GLN A 192 -9.57 -7.58 -41.33
C GLN A 192 -8.67 -6.38 -41.64
N LYS A 193 -7.82 -5.99 -40.69
CA LYS A 193 -6.70 -5.08 -40.96
C LYS A 193 -5.40 -5.87 -40.92
N SER A 194 -4.94 -6.25 -42.10
CA SER A 194 -3.54 -6.46 -42.41
C SER A 194 -2.78 -5.15 -42.15
N GLY A 195 -1.75 -5.20 -41.33
CA GLY A 195 -1.02 -4.02 -40.87
C GLY A 195 0.40 -4.37 -40.49
N HIS A 196 1.22 -4.55 -41.52
CA HIS A 196 2.64 -4.16 -41.61
C HIS A 196 3.38 -3.92 -40.28
N PHE A 197 4.14 -4.94 -39.84
CA PHE A 197 5.02 -4.86 -38.67
C PHE A 197 6.36 -4.27 -39.12
N SER A 198 6.55 -2.96 -38.98
CA SER A 198 7.85 -2.32 -39.19
C SER A 198 8.78 -2.60 -37.99
N LYS A 199 9.93 -3.22 -38.29
CA LYS A 199 11.05 -3.44 -37.38
C LYS A 199 11.54 -2.09 -36.81
N ILE A 200 11.34 -1.86 -35.52
CA ILE A 200 12.03 -0.80 -34.80
C ILE A 200 13.36 -1.38 -34.29
N HIS A 201 14.45 -0.94 -34.90
CA HIS A 201 15.80 -1.17 -34.41
C HIS A 201 16.03 -0.34 -33.15
N SER A 202 16.16 -0.99 -31.99
CA SER A 202 16.61 -0.33 -30.76
C SER A 202 18.14 -0.22 -30.78
N HIS A 203 18.66 0.97 -31.07
CA HIS A 203 20.05 1.28 -30.82
C HIS A 203 20.28 1.48 -29.32
N THR A 204 21.17 0.63 -28.79
CA THR A 204 21.79 0.73 -27.47
C THR A 204 22.52 2.06 -27.34
N VAL A 205 22.15 2.89 -26.36
CA VAL A 205 22.99 4.00 -25.90
C VAL A 205 23.39 3.70 -24.46
N VAL A 206 24.62 3.23 -24.32
CA VAL A 206 25.37 3.20 -23.06
C VAL A 206 25.77 4.65 -22.76
N SER A 207 25.33 5.19 -21.63
CA SER A 207 25.97 6.39 -21.06
C SER A 207 26.28 6.15 -19.59
N THR A 208 27.54 5.80 -19.36
CA THR A 208 28.30 5.90 -18.12
C THR A 208 28.41 7.37 -17.69
N ILE A 209 28.03 7.72 -16.45
CA ILE A 209 28.69 8.80 -15.68
C ILE A 209 28.74 8.41 -14.20
N ASN A 210 29.96 8.49 -13.66
CA ASN A 210 30.39 8.25 -12.30
C ASN A 210 30.00 9.37 -11.31
N ASN A 211 29.85 8.95 -10.05
CA ASN A 211 30.19 9.60 -8.78
C ASN A 211 30.29 11.13 -8.70
N MET A 212 29.57 11.71 -7.72
CA MET A 212 30.14 12.74 -6.84
C MET A 212 29.69 12.53 -5.39
N VAL A 213 30.71 12.41 -4.55
CA VAL A 213 30.69 12.45 -3.09
C VAL A 213 30.30 13.86 -2.65
N GLY A 214 29.31 13.97 -1.79
CA GLY A 214 28.91 15.22 -1.14
C GLY A 214 28.71 14.97 0.35
N THR A 215 29.76 15.20 1.12
CA THR A 215 29.73 15.35 2.58
C THR A 215 29.04 16.66 2.93
N SER A 216 28.07 16.64 3.85
CA SER A 216 27.59 17.86 4.53
C SER A 216 26.93 17.54 5.87
N ALA A 217 27.65 17.96 6.90
CA ALA A 217 27.21 18.62 8.13
C ALA A 217 25.99 18.06 8.90
N VAL A 218 26.33 17.52 10.08
CA VAL A 218 25.47 17.35 11.25
C VAL A 218 24.98 18.72 11.72
N GLY A 219 23.68 18.97 11.59
CA GLY A 219 22.99 20.10 12.19
C GLY A 219 22.03 19.60 13.26
N SER A 220 22.50 19.58 14.51
CA SER A 220 21.72 19.38 15.72
C SER A 220 20.79 20.58 15.94
N ASN A 221 19.47 20.36 15.89
CA ASN A 221 18.50 21.33 16.36
C ASN A 221 17.26 20.66 16.96
N GLY A 222 16.95 21.08 18.19
CA GLY A 222 15.58 21.40 18.56
C GLY A 222 14.73 20.25 19.09
N LEU A 223 14.96 19.93 20.36
CA LEU A 223 13.98 19.29 21.25
C LEU A 223 12.70 20.14 21.30
N LEU A 224 11.64 19.74 20.60
CA LEU A 224 10.28 20.17 20.91
C LEU A 224 9.37 18.97 21.11
N GLN A 225 8.77 18.98 22.29
CA GLN A 225 7.96 17.94 22.88
C GLN A 225 6.63 17.79 22.15
N GLY A 226 6.35 16.55 21.78
CA GLY A 226 5.08 16.11 21.23
C GLY A 226 5.25 14.67 20.80
N VAL A 227 5.18 13.73 21.74
CA VAL A 227 5.32 12.29 21.47
C VAL A 227 4.09 11.81 20.70
N HIS A 228 4.02 12.16 19.43
CA HIS A 228 3.07 11.59 18.48
C HIS A 228 3.40 10.11 18.41
N THR A 229 2.48 9.26 18.83
CA THR A 229 2.61 7.81 18.66
C THR A 229 1.98 7.47 17.32
N PRO A 230 2.78 7.25 16.25
CA PRO A 230 2.24 7.15 14.88
C PRO A 230 1.61 5.77 14.61
N PHE A 231 1.26 5.01 15.65
CA PHE A 231 0.84 3.62 15.52
C PHE A 231 -0.55 3.43 16.14
N PRO A 232 -1.60 3.31 15.32
CA PRO A 232 -2.96 3.08 15.78
C PRO A 232 -3.09 1.89 16.74
N CYS A 233 -2.37 0.78 16.49
CA CYS A 233 -2.32 -0.35 17.41
C CYS A 233 -1.67 -0.01 18.75
N LEU A 234 -0.55 0.73 18.75
CA LEU A 234 0.12 1.14 19.99
C LEU A 234 -0.77 2.09 20.80
N ARG A 235 -1.48 3.01 20.15
CA ARG A 235 -2.39 3.97 20.77
C ARG A 235 -3.52 3.27 21.54
N LYS A 236 -4.15 2.27 20.92
CA LYS A 236 -5.22 1.46 21.56
C LYS A 236 -4.68 0.64 22.73
N ASN A 237 -3.49 0.06 22.61
CA ASN A 237 -2.87 -0.74 23.66
C ASN A 237 -2.43 0.11 24.87
N LEU A 238 -1.88 1.31 24.62
CA LEU A 238 -1.53 2.30 25.66
C LEU A 238 -2.77 2.82 26.40
N ALA A 239 -3.84 3.14 25.67
CA ALA A 239 -5.10 3.60 26.25
C ALA A 239 -5.76 2.53 27.16
N LYS A 240 -5.78 1.27 26.71
CA LYS A 240 -6.29 0.14 27.52
C LYS A 240 -5.49 -0.05 28.82
N LYS A 241 -4.18 0.20 28.79
CA LYS A 241 -3.28 0.06 29.95
C LYS A 241 -3.34 1.25 30.93
N ARG A 242 -3.77 2.44 30.49
CA ARG A 242 -4.07 3.58 31.36
C ARG A 242 -5.39 3.37 32.11
N LYS A 243 -6.42 2.84 31.43
CA LYS A 243 -7.73 2.53 32.04
C LYS A 243 -7.63 1.46 33.14
N LEU A 244 -6.67 0.54 33.05
CA LEU A 244 -6.39 -0.49 34.07
C LEU A 244 -5.51 -0.01 35.25
N ARG A 245 -4.91 1.19 35.17
CA ARG A 245 -4.07 1.77 36.24
C ARG A 245 -4.74 2.93 36.97
N GLY A 246 -5.98 3.26 36.62
CA GLY A 246 -6.74 4.37 37.18
C GLY A 246 -8.16 3.96 37.58
N GLN A 247 -8.34 2.77 38.12
CA GLN A 247 -9.50 2.48 38.96
C GLN A 247 -8.99 2.32 40.40
N PRO A 248 -9.66 2.95 41.40
CA PRO A 248 -9.35 2.72 42.81
C PRO A 248 -9.47 1.24 43.16
#